data_AF-A0A5K1HCL7-F1
#
_entry.id   AF-A0A5K1HCL7-F1
#
_cell.length_a   1.000
_cell.length_b   1.000
_cell.length_c   1.000
_cell.angle_alpha   90.00
_cell.angle_beta   90.00
_cell.angle_gamma   90.00
#
_symmetry.space_group_name_H-M   'P 1'
#
loop_
_entity.id
_entity.type
_entity.pdbx_description
1 polymer ?
#
loop_
_entity_poly.entity_id
_entity_poly.type
_entity_poly.pdbx_seq_one_letter_code
_entity_poly.pdbx_strand_id
1 'polypeptide(L)'
;GKLDDHFPLVVWQTGSGTQSNMNANEVIANRAIQIMGGKIGGKGVHPNDHVNRSQSSNDSFPTVMHVATVLETHRVLLPGLRALHSELEKKSRDFAKIIKIGRTHTQDATPLTLGQEFSGYAHQ
;
A
#
# COMPACT_ATOMS: atom_id res chain seq x y z
N GLY A 1 3.46 -13.80 -0.21
CA GLY A 1 3.94 -14.63 -1.31
C GLY A 1 4.58 -15.92 -0.80
N LYS A 2 5.03 -16.80 -1.71
CA LYS A 2 5.59 -18.13 -1.37
C LYS A 2 7.00 -18.09 -0.75
N LEU A 3 7.65 -16.93 -0.76
CA LEU A 3 9.04 -16.75 -0.33
C LEU A 3 9.19 -15.61 0.70
N ASP A 4 8.10 -15.14 1.30
CA ASP A 4 8.11 -13.97 2.18
C ASP A 4 9.01 -14.19 3.42
N ASP A 5 9.07 -15.43 3.93
CA ASP A 5 9.93 -15.81 5.06
C ASP A 5 11.44 -15.64 4.78
N HIS A 6 11.82 -15.40 3.52
CA HIS A 6 13.21 -15.16 3.10
C HIS A 6 13.59 -13.68 3.07
N PHE A 7 12.74 -12.78 3.55
CA PHE A 7 13.00 -11.34 3.64
C PHE A 7 12.98 -10.83 5.09
N PRO A 8 13.97 -11.22 5.93
CA PRO A 8 13.95 -10.95 7.38
C PRO A 8 14.41 -9.54 7.77
N LEU A 9 14.86 -8.73 6.80
CA LEU A 9 15.43 -7.41 7.08
C LEU A 9 14.37 -6.42 7.59
N VAL A 10 14.78 -5.60 8.55
CA VAL A 10 13.93 -4.56 9.14
C VAL A 10 13.97 -3.27 8.33
N VAL A 11 12.99 -2.39 8.56
CA VAL A 11 12.93 -1.05 7.95
C VAL A 11 14.15 -0.19 8.31
N TRP A 12 14.67 -0.32 9.54
CA TRP A 12 15.80 0.45 10.06
C TRP A 12 17.14 -0.10 9.53
N GLN A 13 17.40 0.18 8.27
CA GLN A 13 18.56 -0.27 7.52
C GLN A 13 19.24 0.95 6.85
N THR A 14 20.18 0.74 5.93
CA THR A 14 20.75 1.84 5.13
C THR A 14 19.65 2.64 4.42
N GLY A 15 19.77 3.97 4.39
CA GLY A 15 18.75 4.86 3.83
C GLY A 15 18.53 4.70 2.32
N SER A 16 19.48 4.09 1.60
CA SER A 16 19.36 3.75 0.18
C SER A 16 18.61 2.43 -0.08
N GLY A 17 18.24 1.68 0.97
CA GLY A 17 17.59 0.37 0.83
C GLY A 17 18.47 -0.73 0.24
N THR A 18 19.79 -0.55 0.19
CA THR A 18 20.75 -1.49 -0.42
C THR A 18 20.66 -2.89 0.17
N GLN A 19 20.43 -3.04 1.48
CA GLN A 19 20.33 -4.35 2.11
C GLN A 19 19.07 -5.10 1.63
N SER A 20 17.89 -4.47 1.60
CA SER A 20 16.70 -5.05 0.96
C SER A 20 16.87 -5.34 -0.54
N ASN A 21 17.55 -4.47 -1.28
CA ASN A 21 17.87 -4.72 -2.70
C ASN A 21 18.70 -6.01 -2.86
N MET A 22 19.77 -6.15 -2.06
CA MET A 22 20.61 -7.33 -2.07
C MET A 22 19.89 -8.58 -1.58
N ASN A 23 19.02 -8.47 -0.57
CA ASN A 23 18.19 -9.59 -0.11
C ASN A 23 17.30 -10.12 -1.25
N ALA A 24 16.67 -9.24 -2.02
CA ALA A 24 15.90 -9.65 -3.19
C ALA A 24 16.79 -10.32 -4.24
N ASN A 25 17.94 -9.73 -4.55
CA ASN A 25 18.90 -10.29 -5.51
C ASN A 25 19.35 -11.70 -5.11
N GLU A 26 19.68 -11.92 -3.84
CA GLU A 26 20.15 -13.20 -3.31
C GLU A 26 19.04 -14.26 -3.26
N VAL A 27 17.82 -13.89 -2.86
CA VAL A 27 16.67 -14.80 -2.86
C VAL A 27 16.33 -15.23 -4.29
N ILE A 28 16.30 -14.30 -5.24
CA ILE A 28 16.05 -14.58 -6.66
C ILE A 28 17.16 -15.47 -7.24
N ALA A 29 18.43 -15.11 -7.01
CA ALA A 29 19.57 -15.88 -7.51
C ALA A 29 19.57 -17.31 -6.99
N ASN A 30 19.40 -17.50 -5.67
CA ASN A 30 19.37 -18.83 -5.07
C ASN A 30 18.15 -19.64 -5.54
N ARG A 31 16.99 -19.00 -5.70
CA ARG A 31 15.81 -19.68 -6.23
C ARG A 31 16.02 -20.12 -7.68
N ALA A 32 16.63 -19.29 -8.51
CA ALA A 32 16.97 -19.64 -9.88
C ALA A 32 17.96 -20.81 -9.94
N ILE A 33 19.01 -20.81 -9.10
CA ILE A 33 19.97 -21.91 -9.01
C ILE A 33 19.29 -23.22 -8.64
N GLN A 34 18.39 -23.21 -7.65
CA GLN A 34 17.62 -24.41 -7.27
C GLN A 34 16.78 -24.94 -8.42
N ILE A 35 16.13 -24.06 -9.19
CA ILE A 35 15.31 -24.45 -10.35
C ILE A 35 16.19 -25.10 -11.44
N MET A 36 17.44 -24.67 -11.58
CA MET A 36 18.43 -25.26 -12.51
C MET A 36 19.03 -26.58 -11.99
N GLY A 37 18.58 -27.10 -10.84
CA GLY A 37 19.13 -28.31 -10.22
C GLY A 37 20.43 -28.09 -9.44
N GLY A 38 20.84 -26.84 -9.25
CA GLY A 38 21.98 -26.48 -8.40
C GLY A 38 21.64 -26.42 -6.92
N LYS A 39 22.67 -26.20 -6.08
CA LYS A 39 22.52 -25.99 -4.64
C LYS A 39 22.57 -24.49 -4.32
N ILE A 40 21.85 -24.07 -3.26
CA ILE A 40 21.93 -22.70 -2.72
C ILE A 40 23.40 -22.32 -2.50
N GLY A 41 23.78 -21.10 -2.85
CA GLY A 41 25.17 -20.62 -2.83
C GLY A 41 26.03 -21.09 -4.01
N GLY A 42 25.45 -21.78 -4.99
CA GLY A 42 26.13 -22.16 -6.24
C GLY A 42 26.44 -20.94 -7.13
N LYS A 43 27.30 -21.14 -8.13
CA LYS A 43 27.76 -20.05 -9.04
C LYS A 43 26.94 -19.90 -10.34
N GLY A 44 25.80 -20.58 -10.45
CA GLY A 44 25.00 -20.60 -11.69
C GLY A 44 24.32 -19.26 -12.01
N VAL A 45 23.85 -18.55 -10.98
CA VAL A 45 23.26 -17.21 -11.10
C VAL A 45 23.87 -16.31 -10.03
N HIS A 46 24.63 -15.29 -10.43
CA HIS A 46 25.25 -14.37 -9.48
C HIS A 46 24.27 -13.23 -9.13
N PRO A 47 24.04 -12.92 -7.84
CA PRO A 47 23.05 -11.92 -7.44
C PRO A 47 23.37 -10.52 -7.99
N ASN A 48 24.64 -10.12 -8.03
CA ASN A 48 25.01 -8.81 -8.57
C ASN A 48 25.10 -8.83 -10.11
N ASP A 49 26.01 -9.64 -10.66
CA ASP A 49 26.33 -9.66 -12.09
C ASP A 49 25.18 -10.08 -13.02
N HIS A 50 24.22 -10.87 -12.51
CA HIS A 50 23.08 -11.32 -13.31
C HIS A 50 21.75 -10.69 -12.86
N VAL A 51 21.38 -10.79 -11.57
CA VAL A 51 20.07 -10.31 -11.10
C VAL A 51 20.03 -8.78 -11.00
N ASN A 52 21.08 -8.19 -10.42
CA ASN A 52 21.24 -6.73 -10.29
C ASN A 52 21.93 -6.08 -11.50
N ARG A 53 22.02 -6.78 -12.64
CA ARG A 53 22.72 -6.26 -13.81
C ARG A 53 22.04 -4.98 -14.30
N SER A 54 22.84 -3.95 -14.56
CA SER A 54 22.38 -2.62 -15.01
C SER A 54 21.46 -1.89 -14.04
N GLN A 55 21.52 -2.24 -12.74
CA GLN A 55 20.71 -1.64 -11.68
C GLN A 55 21.59 -1.08 -10.57
N SER A 56 21.06 -0.11 -9.83
CA SER A 56 21.63 0.39 -8.58
C SER A 56 20.57 0.36 -7.49
N SER A 57 20.92 0.12 -6.23
CA SER A 57 19.93 0.30 -5.16
C SER A 57 19.33 1.71 -5.16
N ASN A 58 20.09 2.70 -5.65
CA ASN A 58 19.69 4.11 -5.68
C ASN A 58 18.64 4.43 -6.75
N ASP A 59 18.45 3.56 -7.77
CA ASP A 59 17.35 3.69 -8.74
C ASP A 59 16.24 2.65 -8.49
N SER A 60 16.63 1.45 -8.08
CA SER A 60 15.75 0.29 -7.96
C SER A 60 14.88 0.40 -6.72
N PHE A 61 15.44 0.83 -5.58
CA PHE A 61 14.67 0.96 -4.34
C PHE A 61 13.59 2.06 -4.42
N PRO A 62 13.89 3.30 -4.89
CA PRO A 62 12.84 4.29 -5.14
C PRO A 62 11.81 3.85 -6.17
N THR A 63 12.21 3.12 -7.21
CA THR A 63 11.28 2.58 -8.22
C THR A 63 10.27 1.63 -7.58
N VAL A 64 10.71 0.66 -6.77
CA VAL A 64 9.79 -0.27 -6.11
C VAL A 64 8.94 0.41 -5.03
N MET A 65 9.44 1.46 -4.37
CA MET A 65 8.63 2.28 -3.47
C MET A 65 7.43 2.89 -4.20
N HIS A 66 7.64 3.45 -5.40
CA HIS A 66 6.57 4.02 -6.21
C HIS A 66 5.60 2.94 -6.71
N VAL A 67 6.11 1.79 -7.18
CA VAL A 67 5.27 0.66 -7.59
C VAL A 67 4.39 0.19 -6.42
N ALA A 68 4.97 -0.02 -5.23
CA ALA A 68 4.22 -0.44 -4.05
C ALA A 68 3.13 0.59 -3.67
N THR A 69 3.47 1.88 -3.67
CA THR A 69 2.54 2.97 -3.37
C THR A 69 1.35 2.98 -4.33
N VAL A 70 1.61 2.86 -5.64
CA VAL A 70 0.55 2.82 -6.66
C VAL A 70 -0.33 1.59 -6.50
N LEU A 71 0.28 0.42 -6.26
CA LEU A 71 -0.46 -0.83 -6.07
C LEU A 71 -1.38 -0.77 -4.85
N GLU A 72 -0.87 -0.35 -3.69
CA GLU A 72 -1.67 -0.23 -2.47
C GLU A 72 -2.77 0.84 -2.60
N THR A 73 -2.47 1.97 -3.25
CA THR A 73 -3.45 3.02 -3.52
C THR A 73 -4.61 2.50 -4.36
N HIS A 74 -4.32 1.78 -5.45
CA HIS A 74 -5.36 1.30 -6.37
C HIS A 74 -6.10 0.07 -5.88
N ARG A 75 -5.43 -0.82 -5.13
CA ARG A 75 -6.00 -2.11 -4.70
C ARG A 75 -6.68 -2.05 -3.34
N VAL A 76 -6.25 -1.15 -2.45
CA VAL A 76 -6.76 -1.07 -1.08
C VAL A 76 -7.44 0.26 -0.82
N LEU A 77 -6.71 1.38 -0.97
CA LEU A 77 -7.19 2.70 -0.54
C LEU A 77 -8.40 3.17 -1.34
N LEU A 78 -8.29 3.26 -2.67
CA LEU A 78 -9.38 3.78 -3.51
C LEU A 78 -10.65 2.91 -3.45
N PRO A 79 -10.57 1.57 -3.49
CA PRO A 79 -11.75 0.73 -3.26
C PRO A 79 -12.38 0.94 -1.88
N GLY A 80 -11.57 1.06 -0.82
CA GLY A 80 -12.05 1.32 0.53
C GLY A 80 -12.78 2.67 0.64
N LEU A 81 -12.20 3.73 0.06
CA LEU A 81 -12.83 5.06 0.04
C LEU A 81 -14.13 5.07 -0.77
N ARG A 82 -14.19 4.37 -1.92
CA ARG A 82 -15.43 4.24 -2.70
C ARG A 82 -16.52 3.51 -1.93
N ALA A 83 -16.17 2.46 -1.20
CA ALA A 83 -17.12 1.72 -0.36
C ALA A 83 -17.67 2.62 0.75
N LEU A 84 -16.80 3.35 1.45
CA LEU A 84 -17.20 4.32 2.47
C LEU A 84 -18.11 5.42 1.90
N HIS A 85 -17.70 6.05 0.81
CA HIS A 85 -18.47 7.08 0.11
C HIS A 85 -19.85 6.58 -0.29
N SER A 86 -19.94 5.38 -0.89
CA SER A 86 -21.22 4.80 -1.31
C SER A 86 -22.19 4.58 -0.14
N GLU A 87 -21.70 4.15 1.03
CA GLU A 87 -22.54 3.98 2.21
C GLU A 87 -22.91 5.31 2.87
N LEU A 88 -22.01 6.30 2.89
CA LEU A 88 -22.34 7.67 3.35
C LEU A 88 -23.44 8.30 2.48
N GLU A 89 -23.32 8.19 1.16
CA GLU A 89 -24.33 8.64 0.20
C GLU A 89 -25.69 7.97 0.41
N LYS A 90 -25.68 6.65 0.61
CA LYS A 90 -26.90 5.90 0.91
C LYS A 90 -27.53 6.36 2.21
N LYS A 91 -26.73 6.56 3.27
CA LYS A 91 -27.22 7.03 4.57
C LYS A 91 -27.73 8.45 4.54
N SER A 92 -27.12 9.33 3.75
CA SER A 92 -27.66 10.66 3.49
C SER A 92 -29.11 10.60 2.98
N ARG A 93 -29.41 9.70 2.04
CA ARG A 93 -30.77 9.47 1.52
C ARG A 93 -31.71 8.83 2.55
N ASP A 94 -31.25 7.78 3.24
CA ASP A 94 -32.04 7.08 4.28
C ASP A 94 -32.45 8.06 5.40
N PHE A 95 -31.60 9.05 5.69
CA PHE A 95 -31.78 10.02 6.79
C PHE A 95 -32.42 11.35 6.36
N ALA A 96 -32.86 11.48 5.11
CA ALA A 96 -33.38 12.73 4.55
C ALA A 96 -34.62 13.30 5.28
N LYS A 97 -35.32 12.48 6.08
CA LYS A 97 -36.53 12.90 6.82
C LYS A 97 -36.31 13.07 8.33
N ILE A 98 -35.11 12.79 8.85
CA ILE A 98 -34.81 12.89 10.27
C ILE A 98 -34.32 14.30 10.58
N ILE A 99 -35.14 15.13 11.22
CA ILE A 99 -34.77 16.49 11.63
C ILE A 99 -33.96 16.42 12.94
N LYS A 100 -32.83 17.12 13.01
CA LYS A 100 -31.98 17.25 14.20
C LYS A 100 -31.62 18.72 14.47
N ILE A 101 -31.17 19.00 15.70
CA ILE A 101 -30.58 20.30 16.05
C ILE A 101 -29.18 20.43 15.40
N GLY A 102 -28.91 21.56 14.75
CA GLY A 102 -27.57 21.90 14.30
C GLY A 102 -26.68 22.30 15.48
N ARG A 103 -25.36 22.21 15.32
CA ARG A 103 -24.41 22.76 16.29
C ARG A 103 -23.31 23.57 15.62
N THR A 104 -23.14 24.82 16.05
CA THR A 104 -22.02 25.68 15.68
C THR A 104 -21.33 26.14 16.97
N HIS A 105 -19.99 26.16 16.99
CA HIS A 105 -19.22 26.36 18.24
C HIS A 105 -19.68 25.42 19.38
N THR A 106 -20.11 24.21 19.03
CA THR A 106 -20.73 23.20 19.91
C THR A 106 -22.01 23.64 20.65
N GLN A 107 -22.56 24.81 20.33
CA GLN A 107 -23.84 25.31 20.84
C GLN A 107 -24.99 25.00 19.90
N ASP A 108 -26.22 24.94 20.43
CA ASP A 108 -27.43 24.68 19.64
C ASP A 108 -27.66 25.77 18.57
N ALA A 109 -28.02 25.33 17.37
CA ALA A 109 -28.23 26.19 16.21
C ALA A 109 -29.53 25.82 15.47
N THR A 110 -29.79 26.48 14.34
CA THR A 110 -30.98 26.19 13.52
C THR A 110 -31.00 24.71 13.05
N PRO A 111 -32.19 24.08 12.95
CA PRO A 111 -32.28 22.67 12.56
C PRO A 111 -31.82 22.38 11.13
N LEU A 112 -31.39 21.14 10.91
CA LEU A 112 -31.15 20.52 9.61
C LEU A 112 -31.55 19.05 9.68
N THR A 113 -31.62 18.37 8.54
CA THR A 113 -31.81 16.91 8.54
C THR A 113 -30.49 16.20 8.81
N LEU A 114 -30.55 15.02 9.44
CA LEU A 114 -29.39 14.13 9.57
C LEU A 114 -28.85 13.71 8.20
N GLY A 115 -29.73 13.62 7.17
CA GLY A 115 -29.32 13.44 5.79
C GLY A 115 -28.42 14.57 5.26
N GLN A 116 -28.78 15.83 5.50
CA GLN A 116 -27.94 16.97 5.12
C GLN A 116 -26.56 16.93 5.79
N GLU A 117 -26.48 16.56 7.07
CA GLU A 117 -25.18 16.39 7.74
C GLU A 117 -24.33 15.28 7.08
N PHE A 118 -24.92 14.13 6.80
CA PHE A 118 -24.22 13.01 6.14
C PHE A 118 -23.83 13.32 4.69
N SER A 119 -24.59 14.16 3.98
CA SER A 119 -24.18 14.65 2.66
C SER A 119 -22.89 15.47 2.71
N GLY A 120 -22.63 16.17 3.83
CA GLY A 120 -21.36 16.84 4.07
C GLY A 120 -20.20 15.85 4.13
N TYR A 121 -20.36 14.75 4.88
CA TYR A 121 -19.33 13.70 4.98
C TYR A 121 -19.08 12.99 3.65
N ALA A 122 -20.14 12.75 2.85
CA ALA A 122 -20.01 12.15 1.53
C ALA A 122 -19.26 13.05 0.54
N HIS A 123 -19.31 14.37 0.71
CA HIS A 123 -18.63 15.32 -0.18
C HIS A 123 -17.11 15.41 0.04
N GLN A 124 -16.62 15.09 1.25
CA GLN A 124 -15.21 15.19 1.63
C GLN A 124 -14.35 14.07 1.01
#